data_AF-A0A5N6XE21-F1
#
_entry.id   AF-A0A5N6XE21-F1
#
_cell.length_a   1.000
_cell.length_b   1.000
_cell.length_c   1.000
_cell.angle_alpha   90.00
_cell.angle_beta   90.00
_cell.angle_gamma   90.00
#
_symmetry.space_group_name_H-M   'P 1'
#
loop_
_entity.id
_entity.type
_entity.pdbx_description
1 polymer ?
#
loop_
_entity_poly.entity_id
_entity_poly.type
_entity_poly.pdbx_seq_one_letter_code
_entity_poly.pdbx_strand_id
1 'polypeptide(L)'
;MKASFISRLLSLTAFAISSNLSYGLPLSERDLRLFEERYINSLDYSLGNDTVKLVGYKNIKIPAEELDDLNEHYNNHPEVWKNMPNYFYDQGSGTLRAYFPVDGALVEHDGQYHEANSLGELDLTKVNGDSSVLGRRQTESITGVEGNIIKDGIIYLEKAAKPQAQYGKVLVYDFGEKIVLDHDHGSHSKRDGKKSCMNNHGGPNCSDKFNIHNDKCKKRHDICMDYNGWFSNCKKNGSTWRNFPGSDCDKALGRGKCWNEVM
;
A
#
# COMPACT_ATOMS: atom_id res chain seq x y z
N MET A 1 29.95 25.09 -52.74
CA MET A 1 28.58 24.99 -52.20
C MET A 1 27.78 24.00 -53.03
N LYS A 2 27.46 22.84 -52.47
CA LYS A 2 26.29 21.99 -52.81
C LYS A 2 26.26 20.85 -51.78
N ALA A 3 25.29 20.92 -50.88
CA ALA A 3 25.06 19.97 -49.81
C ALA A 3 24.43 18.69 -50.36
N SER A 4 24.98 17.54 -49.96
CA SER A 4 24.43 16.21 -50.22
C SER A 4 23.49 15.83 -49.07
N PHE A 5 22.23 15.54 -49.39
CA PHE A 5 21.24 14.97 -48.49
C PHE A 5 21.53 13.47 -48.30
N ILE A 6 21.91 13.06 -47.09
CA ILE A 6 21.90 11.65 -46.70
C ILE A 6 20.64 11.42 -45.86
N SER A 7 19.73 10.66 -46.44
CA SER A 7 18.47 10.21 -45.85
C SER A 7 18.75 9.20 -44.73
N ARG A 8 18.31 9.51 -43.50
CA ARG A 8 18.29 8.55 -42.38
C ARG A 8 17.07 7.63 -42.55
N LEU A 9 17.29 6.37 -42.89
CA LEU A 9 16.26 5.34 -42.72
C LEU A 9 16.08 5.09 -41.22
N LEU A 10 14.88 5.43 -40.72
CA LEU A 10 14.38 5.07 -39.41
C LEU A 10 14.08 3.57 -39.39
N SER A 11 14.77 2.82 -38.52
CA SER A 11 14.40 1.45 -38.18
C SER A 11 13.20 1.51 -37.25
N LEU A 12 11.99 1.27 -37.77
CA LEU A 12 10.81 0.95 -36.98
C LEU A 12 10.96 -0.48 -36.46
N THR A 13 11.55 -0.63 -35.26
CA THR A 13 11.33 -1.85 -34.47
C THR A 13 9.92 -1.79 -33.92
N ALA A 14 9.03 -2.61 -34.50
CA ALA A 14 7.70 -2.84 -33.98
C ALA A 14 7.79 -3.38 -32.55
N PHE A 15 7.21 -2.66 -31.60
CA PHE A 15 6.88 -3.20 -30.29
C PHE A 15 5.86 -4.32 -30.49
N ALA A 16 6.31 -5.57 -30.37
CA ALA A 16 5.41 -6.68 -30.13
C ALA A 16 4.89 -6.55 -28.70
N ILE A 17 3.77 -5.84 -28.54
CA ILE A 17 2.96 -5.91 -27.33
C ILE A 17 2.48 -7.35 -27.25
N SER A 18 2.89 -8.07 -26.21
CA SER A 18 2.41 -9.39 -25.84
C SER A 18 0.95 -9.30 -25.37
N SER A 19 0.03 -9.03 -26.28
CA SER A 19 -1.41 -8.80 -26.05
C SER A 19 -2.24 -10.08 -25.91
N ASN A 20 -1.63 -11.26 -25.82
CA ASN A 20 -2.36 -12.53 -25.91
C ASN A 20 -2.67 -13.22 -24.56
N LEU A 21 -2.30 -12.65 -23.40
CA LEU A 21 -2.64 -13.25 -22.10
C LEU A 21 -3.88 -12.65 -21.41
N SER A 22 -4.37 -11.48 -21.84
CA SER A 22 -5.39 -10.73 -21.09
C SER A 22 -6.84 -11.06 -21.47
N TYR A 23 -7.08 -11.85 -22.52
CA TYR A 23 -8.44 -12.12 -23.03
C TYR A 23 -9.18 -13.26 -22.31
N GLY A 24 -8.53 -13.98 -21.38
CA GLY A 24 -9.13 -15.12 -20.65
C GLY A 24 -9.51 -14.86 -19.19
N LEU A 25 -9.11 -13.74 -18.58
CA LEU A 25 -9.35 -13.47 -17.16
C LEU A 25 -10.76 -12.87 -16.93
N PRO A 26 -11.38 -13.05 -15.75
CA PRO A 26 -12.54 -12.27 -15.32
C PRO A 26 -12.27 -10.75 -15.41
N LEU A 27 -13.30 -9.95 -15.69
CA LEU A 27 -13.15 -8.49 -15.86
C LEU A 27 -12.51 -7.82 -14.62
N SER A 28 -12.93 -8.21 -13.42
CA SER A 28 -12.36 -7.70 -12.16
C SER A 28 -10.86 -8.00 -12.03
N GLU A 29 -10.40 -9.16 -12.50
CA GLU A 29 -8.99 -9.52 -12.49
C GLU A 29 -8.19 -8.74 -13.54
N ARG A 30 -8.78 -8.46 -14.71
CA ARG A 30 -8.13 -7.59 -15.71
C ARG A 30 -7.98 -6.16 -15.19
N ASP A 31 -9.02 -5.62 -14.58
CA ASP A 31 -9.02 -4.26 -14.05
C ASP A 31 -8.01 -4.12 -12.91
N LEU A 32 -7.92 -5.13 -12.04
CA LEU A 32 -6.90 -5.21 -10.99
C LEU A 32 -5.48 -5.21 -11.59
N ARG A 33 -5.20 -6.08 -12.58
CA ARG A 33 -3.86 -6.13 -13.19
C ARG A 33 -3.48 -4.81 -13.87
N LEU A 34 -4.40 -4.19 -14.59
CA LEU A 34 -4.19 -2.88 -15.22
C LEU A 34 -3.97 -1.77 -14.17
N PHE A 35 -4.67 -1.84 -13.04
CA PHE A 35 -4.43 -0.96 -11.92
C PHE A 35 -3.02 -1.15 -11.36
N GLU A 36 -2.64 -2.38 -11.03
CA GLU A 36 -1.33 -2.69 -10.44
C GLU A 36 -0.18 -2.27 -11.35
N GLU A 37 -0.26 -2.54 -12.65
CA GLU A 37 0.74 -2.08 -13.63
C GLU A 37 0.85 -0.54 -13.65
N ARG A 38 -0.27 0.19 -13.60
CA ARG A 38 -0.23 1.66 -13.54
C ARG A 38 0.37 2.17 -12.24
N TYR A 39 -0.01 1.59 -11.11
CA TYR A 39 0.53 1.96 -9.81
C TYR A 39 2.05 1.73 -9.75
N ILE A 40 2.51 0.54 -10.16
CA ILE A 40 3.93 0.17 -10.19
C ILE A 40 4.72 1.15 -11.06
N ASN A 41 4.22 1.48 -12.25
CA ASN A 41 4.88 2.42 -13.16
C ASN A 41 4.78 3.89 -12.71
N SER A 42 3.97 4.20 -11.69
CA SER A 42 3.89 5.56 -11.13
C SER A 42 4.93 5.83 -10.04
N LEU A 43 5.60 4.77 -9.53
CA LEU A 43 6.64 4.90 -8.52
C LEU A 43 7.96 5.34 -9.14
N ASP A 44 8.56 6.38 -8.57
CA ASP A 44 9.84 6.95 -9.02
C ASP A 44 11.03 6.16 -8.45
N TYR A 45 11.18 4.92 -8.92
CA TYR A 45 12.23 3.99 -8.48
C TYR A 45 13.64 4.58 -8.66
N SER A 46 14.48 4.43 -7.63
CA SER A 46 15.84 4.96 -7.63
C SER A 46 16.88 3.97 -8.17
N LEU A 47 16.62 2.67 -8.08
CA LEU A 47 17.48 1.60 -8.60
C LEU A 47 17.03 1.17 -10.00
N GLY A 48 17.95 0.59 -10.78
CA GLY A 48 17.69 0.14 -12.16
C GLY A 48 16.50 -0.80 -12.30
N ASN A 49 15.88 -0.80 -13.49
CA ASN A 49 14.69 -1.61 -13.79
C ASN A 49 14.93 -3.13 -13.71
N ASP A 50 16.18 -3.56 -13.70
CA ASP A 50 16.61 -4.95 -13.55
C ASP A 50 16.64 -5.43 -12.10
N THR A 51 16.50 -4.51 -11.14
CA THR A 51 16.47 -4.81 -9.70
C THR A 51 15.06 -5.16 -9.19
N VAL A 52 15.00 -5.95 -8.12
CA VAL A 52 13.75 -6.42 -7.51
C VAL A 52 13.06 -5.30 -6.76
N LYS A 53 11.74 -5.18 -6.96
CA LYS A 53 10.87 -4.20 -6.28
C LYS A 53 9.78 -4.93 -5.51
N LEU A 54 9.43 -4.40 -4.34
CA LEU A 54 8.42 -4.94 -3.46
C LEU A 54 7.29 -3.92 -3.32
N VAL A 55 6.10 -4.32 -3.76
CA VAL A 55 4.86 -3.54 -3.59
C VAL A 55 3.91 -4.33 -2.73
N GLY A 56 3.31 -3.68 -1.74
CA GLY A 56 2.31 -4.29 -0.87
C GLY A 56 0.95 -3.64 -1.08
N TYR A 57 -0.08 -4.33 -0.64
CA TYR A 57 -1.36 -3.70 -0.36
C TYR A 57 -1.96 -4.22 0.96
N LYS A 58 -2.88 -3.42 1.52
CA LYS A 58 -3.81 -3.86 2.57
C LYS A 58 -5.24 -3.77 2.08
N ASN A 59 -6.05 -4.73 2.51
CA ASN A 59 -7.48 -4.77 2.24
C ASN A 59 -8.23 -3.94 3.30
N ILE A 60 -9.08 -3.03 2.88
CA ILE A 60 -9.98 -2.26 3.75
C ILE A 60 -11.39 -2.67 3.37
N LYS A 61 -12.01 -3.48 4.23
CA LYS A 61 -13.37 -3.95 4.02
C LYS A 61 -14.34 -2.85 4.43
N ILE A 62 -15.21 -2.45 3.50
CA ILE A 62 -16.20 -1.42 3.75
C ILE A 62 -17.43 -2.07 4.41
N PRO A 63 -17.93 -1.52 5.54
CA PRO A 63 -19.16 -2.01 6.16
C PRO A 63 -20.33 -2.00 5.18
N ALA A 64 -21.22 -3.00 5.28
CA ALA A 64 -22.30 -3.20 4.31
C ALA A 64 -23.23 -1.99 4.22
N GLU A 65 -23.48 -1.33 5.36
CA GLU A 65 -24.28 -0.12 5.49
C GLU A 65 -23.66 1.11 4.81
N GLU A 66 -22.36 1.09 4.50
CA GLU A 66 -21.67 2.17 3.81
C GLU A 66 -21.49 1.92 2.30
N LEU A 67 -21.79 0.72 1.81
CA LEU A 67 -21.52 0.32 0.43
C LEU A 67 -22.33 1.10 -0.60
N ASP A 68 -23.61 1.37 -0.33
CA ASP A 68 -24.46 2.12 -1.26
C ASP A 68 -23.92 3.54 -1.46
N ASP A 69 -23.57 4.21 -0.36
CA ASP A 69 -23.00 5.57 -0.34
C ASP A 69 -21.63 5.60 -1.04
N LEU A 70 -20.76 4.63 -0.78
CA LEU A 70 -19.48 4.51 -1.47
C LEU A 70 -19.66 4.27 -2.97
N ASN A 71 -20.54 3.34 -3.37
CA ASN A 71 -20.76 2.99 -4.77
C ASN A 71 -21.33 4.18 -5.56
N GLU A 72 -22.30 4.89 -4.98
CA GLU A 72 -22.84 6.11 -5.57
C GLU A 72 -21.72 7.15 -5.78
N HIS A 73 -20.91 7.42 -4.74
CA HIS A 73 -19.82 8.38 -4.82
C HIS A 73 -18.73 7.95 -5.82
N TYR A 74 -18.37 6.68 -5.85
CA TYR A 74 -17.37 6.13 -6.77
C TYR A 74 -17.79 6.27 -8.24
N ASN A 75 -19.04 5.97 -8.55
CA ASN A 75 -19.57 6.02 -9.91
C ASN A 75 -19.78 7.47 -10.38
N ASN A 76 -20.17 8.39 -9.49
CA ASN A 76 -20.50 9.77 -9.83
C ASN A 76 -19.30 10.73 -9.80
N HIS A 77 -18.20 10.36 -9.13
CA HIS A 77 -17.02 11.23 -8.95
C HIS A 77 -15.69 10.56 -9.37
N PRO A 78 -15.58 9.99 -10.59
CA PRO A 78 -14.38 9.27 -11.02
C PRO A 78 -13.11 10.14 -11.05
N GLU A 79 -13.24 11.46 -11.23
CA GLU A 79 -12.15 12.43 -11.16
C GLU A 79 -11.48 12.48 -9.80
N VAL A 80 -12.23 12.26 -8.72
CA VAL A 80 -11.70 12.29 -7.36
C VAL A 80 -10.90 11.03 -7.08
N TRP A 81 -11.43 9.87 -7.48
CA TRP A 81 -10.75 8.57 -7.32
C TRP A 81 -9.52 8.42 -8.22
N LYS A 82 -9.51 9.06 -9.39
CA LYS A 82 -8.30 9.15 -10.25
C LYS A 82 -7.11 9.83 -9.55
N ASN A 83 -7.39 10.73 -8.59
CA ASN A 83 -6.35 11.39 -7.79
C ASN A 83 -5.91 10.55 -6.57
N MET A 84 -6.38 9.30 -6.47
CA MET A 84 -5.98 8.33 -5.45
C MET A 84 -5.25 7.16 -6.13
N PRO A 85 -4.04 7.38 -6.68
CA PRO A 85 -3.40 6.42 -7.57
C PRO A 85 -3.02 5.09 -6.89
N ASN A 86 -3.01 5.07 -5.56
CA ASN A 86 -2.69 3.89 -4.75
C ASN A 86 -3.94 3.11 -4.30
N TYR A 87 -5.15 3.46 -4.74
CA TYR A 87 -6.38 2.78 -4.37
C TYR A 87 -7.02 2.03 -5.53
N PHE A 88 -7.27 0.74 -5.31
CA PHE A 88 -8.16 -0.05 -6.16
C PHE A 88 -9.43 -0.39 -5.41
N TYR A 89 -10.60 -0.14 -6.00
CA TYR A 89 -11.88 -0.50 -5.42
C TYR A 89 -12.49 -1.69 -6.16
N ASP A 90 -12.62 -2.82 -5.47
CA ASP A 90 -13.41 -3.95 -5.93
C ASP A 90 -14.86 -3.80 -5.46
N GLN A 91 -15.70 -3.23 -6.34
CA GLN A 91 -17.14 -3.06 -6.11
C GLN A 91 -17.85 -4.38 -5.83
N GLY A 92 -17.38 -5.51 -6.41
CA GLY A 92 -18.01 -6.81 -6.24
C GLY A 92 -17.85 -7.38 -4.83
N SER A 93 -16.73 -7.09 -4.17
CA SER A 93 -16.47 -7.52 -2.79
C SER A 93 -16.67 -6.42 -1.74
N GLY A 94 -16.85 -5.16 -2.16
CA GLY A 94 -16.91 -4.04 -1.22
C GLY A 94 -15.56 -3.76 -0.54
N THR A 95 -14.45 -4.04 -1.22
CA THR A 95 -13.10 -3.95 -0.64
C THR A 95 -12.27 -2.91 -1.37
N LEU A 96 -11.69 -1.98 -0.60
CA LEU A 96 -10.62 -1.11 -1.08
C LEU A 96 -9.27 -1.79 -0.84
N ARG A 97 -8.38 -1.78 -1.84
CA ARG A 97 -6.97 -2.13 -1.68
C ARG A 97 -6.14 -0.86 -1.68
N ALA A 98 -5.45 -0.61 -0.57
CA ALA A 98 -4.50 0.49 -0.44
C ALA A 98 -3.07 -0.02 -0.69
N TYR A 99 -2.47 0.39 -1.80
CA TYR A 99 -1.14 -0.01 -2.23
C TYR A 99 -0.03 0.91 -1.67
N PHE A 100 1.15 0.35 -1.48
CA PHE A 100 2.32 1.04 -0.94
C PHE A 100 3.63 0.34 -1.34
N PRO A 101 4.76 1.07 -1.43
CA PRO A 101 6.08 0.43 -1.43
C PRO A 101 6.33 -0.25 -0.07
N VAL A 102 6.95 -1.43 -0.08
CA VAL A 102 7.22 -2.16 1.18
C VAL A 102 8.53 -1.67 1.82
N ASP A 103 8.52 -0.43 2.29
CA ASP A 103 9.67 0.25 2.88
C ASP A 103 10.28 -0.51 4.07
N GLY A 104 11.59 -0.76 4.02
CA GLY A 104 12.34 -1.42 5.08
C GLY A 104 12.06 -2.91 5.22
N ALA A 105 11.41 -3.55 4.24
CA ALA A 105 11.16 -4.97 4.26
C ALA A 105 12.45 -5.79 4.27
N LEU A 106 12.47 -6.82 5.09
CA LEU A 106 13.51 -7.84 5.12
C LEU A 106 13.05 -9.05 4.30
N VAL A 107 13.83 -9.37 3.27
CA VAL A 107 13.70 -10.58 2.46
C VAL A 107 14.97 -11.41 2.66
N GLU A 108 14.80 -12.72 2.83
CA GLU A 108 15.93 -13.64 2.88
C GLU A 108 16.33 -14.08 1.47
N HIS A 109 17.63 -14.02 1.18
CA HIS A 109 18.21 -14.48 -0.07
C HIS A 109 19.60 -15.05 0.20
N ASP A 110 19.85 -16.27 -0.25
CA ASP A 110 21.15 -16.97 -0.10
C ASP A 110 21.69 -16.96 1.35
N GLY A 111 20.80 -17.09 2.34
CA GLY A 111 21.12 -17.10 3.76
C GLY A 111 21.43 -15.73 4.38
N GLN A 112 21.16 -14.64 3.65
CA GLN A 112 21.32 -13.26 4.12
C GLN A 112 20.01 -12.49 4.09
N TYR A 113 19.85 -11.53 5.00
CA TYR A 113 18.73 -10.60 4.97
C TYR A 113 19.08 -9.38 4.13
N HIS A 114 18.25 -9.09 3.15
CA HIS A 114 18.30 -7.90 2.33
C HIS A 114 17.16 -6.97 2.74
N GLU A 115 17.50 -5.70 2.95
CA GLU A 115 16.57 -4.67 3.40
C GLU A 115 16.18 -3.77 2.23
N ALA A 116 14.88 -3.63 2.00
CA ALA A 116 14.35 -2.76 0.97
C ALA A 116 14.49 -1.27 1.35
N ASN A 117 14.79 -0.43 0.38
CA ASN A 117 14.82 1.02 0.59
C ASN A 117 13.39 1.60 0.75
N SER A 118 13.26 2.93 0.85
CA SER A 118 11.98 3.61 1.05
C SER A 118 10.95 3.43 -0.07
N LEU A 119 11.38 2.96 -1.25
CA LEU A 119 10.54 2.68 -2.40
C LEU A 119 10.29 1.16 -2.59
N GLY A 120 10.69 0.35 -1.61
CA GLY A 120 10.55 -1.11 -1.67
C GLY A 120 11.56 -1.76 -2.59
N GLU A 121 12.70 -1.13 -2.88
CA GLU A 121 13.70 -1.65 -3.82
C GLU A 121 14.77 -2.44 -3.10
N LEU A 122 15.11 -3.62 -3.64
CA LEU A 122 16.25 -4.42 -3.24
C LEU A 122 17.35 -4.26 -4.29
N ASP A 123 18.59 -4.02 -3.87
CA ASP A 123 19.76 -4.03 -4.77
C ASP A 123 20.15 -5.48 -5.13
N LEU A 124 19.22 -6.16 -5.79
CA LEU A 124 19.28 -7.54 -6.21
C LEU A 124 18.60 -7.66 -7.57
N THR A 125 19.25 -8.34 -8.51
CA THR A 125 18.65 -8.61 -9.83
C THR A 125 17.69 -9.80 -9.79
N LYS A 126 17.75 -10.62 -8.76
CA LYS A 126 16.83 -11.74 -8.51
C LYS A 126 16.84 -12.12 -7.04
N VAL A 127 15.75 -12.72 -6.57
CA VAL A 127 15.70 -13.43 -5.29
C VAL A 127 15.64 -14.93 -5.60
N ASN A 128 16.66 -15.68 -5.19
CA ASN A 128 16.64 -17.15 -5.23
C ASN A 128 15.82 -17.66 -4.03
N GLY A 129 14.96 -18.66 -4.23
CA GLY A 129 14.24 -19.32 -3.14
C GLY A 129 12.94 -18.60 -2.74
N ASP A 130 12.68 -18.50 -1.43
CA ASP A 130 11.45 -17.92 -0.88
C ASP A 130 11.51 -16.38 -0.91
N SER A 131 10.76 -15.75 -1.81
CA SER A 131 10.68 -14.28 -1.91
C SER A 131 9.73 -13.67 -0.87
N SER A 132 9.60 -14.30 0.30
CA SER A 132 8.70 -13.83 1.34
C SER A 132 9.26 -12.60 2.06
N VAL A 133 8.39 -11.65 2.38
CA VAL A 133 8.70 -10.56 3.32
C VAL A 133 8.56 -11.10 4.73
N LEU A 134 9.66 -11.11 5.48
CA LEU A 134 9.72 -11.64 6.84
C LEU A 134 9.27 -10.63 7.90
N GLY A 135 9.53 -9.36 7.65
CA GLY A 135 9.42 -8.32 8.66
C GLY A 135 10.25 -7.09 8.29
N ARG A 136 10.54 -6.25 9.28
CA ARG A 136 11.41 -5.07 9.12
C ARG A 136 12.26 -4.83 10.35
N ARG A 137 13.33 -4.06 10.24
CA ARG A 137 14.06 -3.59 11.43
C ARG A 137 13.22 -2.59 12.22
N GLN A 138 13.36 -2.62 13.54
CA GLN A 138 12.92 -1.54 14.39
C GLN A 138 13.68 -0.27 14.01
N THR A 139 12.97 0.84 14.05
CA THR A 139 13.55 2.17 13.92
C THR A 139 13.09 3.01 15.10
N GLU A 140 13.68 4.19 15.28
CA GLU A 140 13.11 5.18 16.21
C GLU A 140 11.65 5.51 15.89
N SER A 141 11.22 5.24 14.65
CA SER A 141 9.87 5.54 14.18
C SER A 141 8.86 4.41 14.21
N ILE A 142 9.34 3.18 14.21
CA ILE A 142 8.53 1.99 14.02
C ILE A 142 9.09 0.93 14.96
N THR A 143 8.35 0.64 16.03
CA THR A 143 8.78 -0.21 17.13
C THR A 143 8.09 -1.56 17.16
N GLY A 144 6.97 -1.72 16.45
CA GLY A 144 6.13 -2.92 16.42
C GLY A 144 4.83 -2.77 17.22
N VAL A 145 3.88 -3.65 16.93
CA VAL A 145 2.56 -3.76 17.58
C VAL A 145 2.35 -5.12 18.27
N GLU A 146 1.24 -5.30 18.99
CA GLU A 146 0.84 -6.63 19.51
C GLU A 146 0.67 -7.59 18.35
N GLY A 147 1.27 -8.78 18.43
CA GLY A 147 1.24 -9.77 17.35
C GLY A 147 2.53 -9.83 16.54
N ASN A 148 3.35 -8.77 16.56
CA ASN A 148 4.71 -8.90 16.04
C ASN A 148 5.58 -9.73 16.99
N ILE A 149 6.38 -10.62 16.42
CA ILE A 149 7.48 -11.25 17.14
C ILE A 149 8.66 -10.30 17.02
N ILE A 150 9.04 -9.64 18.12
CA ILE A 150 10.20 -8.75 18.13
C ILE A 150 11.41 -9.53 18.66
N LYS A 151 12.43 -9.70 17.82
CA LYS A 151 13.66 -10.41 18.17
C LYS A 151 14.84 -9.76 17.48
N ASP A 152 15.92 -9.51 18.24
CA ASP A 152 17.18 -8.97 17.73
C ASP A 152 17.02 -7.66 16.93
N GLY A 153 16.10 -6.79 17.36
CA GLY A 153 15.80 -5.52 16.68
C GLY A 153 15.00 -5.68 15.39
N ILE A 154 14.47 -6.87 15.09
CA ILE A 154 13.60 -7.14 13.95
C ILE A 154 12.16 -7.34 14.43
N ILE A 155 11.25 -6.66 13.75
CA ILE A 155 9.81 -6.83 13.85
C ILE A 155 9.42 -7.88 12.80
N TYR A 156 9.27 -9.14 13.22
CA TYR A 156 8.78 -10.19 12.34
C TYR A 156 7.26 -10.11 12.19
N LEU A 157 6.79 -10.36 10.98
CA LEU A 157 5.39 -10.66 10.73
C LEU A 157 5.06 -12.00 11.39
N GLU A 158 3.85 -12.13 11.94
CA GLU A 158 3.36 -13.41 12.50
C GLU A 158 3.46 -14.53 11.46
N LYS A 159 3.14 -14.20 10.20
CA LYS A 159 3.34 -15.05 9.03
C LYS A 159 4.07 -14.26 7.96
N ALA A 160 5.17 -14.81 7.45
CA ALA A 160 5.89 -14.23 6.33
C ALA A 160 4.97 -14.08 5.10
N ALA A 161 4.96 -12.89 4.51
CA ALA A 161 4.06 -12.55 3.40
C ALA A 161 4.65 -13.04 2.09
N LYS A 162 3.89 -13.85 1.34
CA LYS A 162 4.31 -14.40 0.04
C LYS A 162 3.80 -13.52 -1.11
N PRO A 163 4.55 -13.40 -2.21
CA PRO A 163 4.08 -12.65 -3.36
C PRO A 163 2.83 -13.33 -3.96
N GLN A 164 1.82 -12.55 -4.28
CA GLN A 164 0.59 -13.00 -4.93
C GLN A 164 0.57 -12.72 -6.42
N ALA A 165 1.32 -11.70 -6.87
CA ALA A 165 1.48 -11.39 -8.28
C ALA A 165 2.91 -10.92 -8.57
N GLN A 166 3.29 -10.99 -9.85
CA GLN A 166 4.60 -10.56 -10.33
C GLN A 166 4.46 -9.83 -11.67
N TYR A 167 5.11 -8.67 -11.76
CA TYR A 167 5.17 -7.82 -12.96
C TYR A 167 6.63 -7.53 -13.28
N GLY A 168 7.23 -8.34 -14.16
CA GLY A 168 8.67 -8.26 -14.42
C GLY A 168 9.49 -8.53 -13.15
N LYS A 169 10.16 -7.51 -12.63
CA LYS A 169 10.96 -7.55 -11.39
C LYS A 169 10.22 -7.05 -10.14
N VAL A 170 8.94 -6.70 -10.27
CA VAL A 170 8.11 -6.24 -9.16
C VAL A 170 7.29 -7.39 -8.60
N LEU A 171 7.41 -7.62 -7.30
CA LEU A 171 6.64 -8.61 -6.53
C LEU A 171 5.56 -7.89 -5.72
N VAL A 172 4.32 -8.38 -5.83
CA VAL A 172 3.15 -7.78 -5.16
C VAL A 172 2.68 -8.67 -4.02
N TYR A 173 2.49 -8.08 -2.83
CA TYR A 173 2.19 -8.79 -1.58
C TYR A 173 0.86 -8.31 -0.98
N ASP A 174 0.11 -9.25 -0.40
CA ASP A 174 -1.04 -8.96 0.45
C ASP A 174 -0.59 -8.94 1.93
N PHE A 175 -0.71 -7.79 2.59
CA PHE A 175 -0.39 -7.61 4.01
C PHE A 175 -1.63 -7.67 4.92
N GLY A 176 -2.70 -8.30 4.45
CA GLY A 176 -3.91 -8.57 5.19
C GLY A 176 -4.84 -7.37 5.29
N GLU A 177 -5.74 -7.42 6.27
CA GLU A 177 -6.75 -6.38 6.46
C GLU A 177 -6.18 -5.18 7.23
N LYS A 178 -6.63 -3.99 6.85
CA LYS A 178 -6.57 -2.79 7.67
C LYS A 178 -7.94 -2.62 8.31
N ILE A 179 -7.99 -2.88 9.62
CA ILE A 179 -9.18 -2.58 10.40
C ILE A 179 -9.24 -1.06 10.64
N VAL A 180 -10.16 -0.39 9.94
CA VAL A 180 -10.55 0.98 10.26
C VAL A 180 -11.59 0.87 11.35
N LEU A 181 -11.18 1.15 12.58
CA LEU A 181 -12.09 1.15 13.72
C LEU A 181 -12.99 2.35 13.53
N ASP A 182 -14.30 2.14 13.39
CA ASP A 182 -15.35 3.07 13.77
C ASP A 182 -16.71 2.32 13.77
N HIS A 183 -17.67 2.85 14.55
CA HIS A 183 -19.04 2.37 14.83
C HIS A 183 -19.25 1.51 16.08
N ASP A 184 -20.31 1.93 16.77
CA ASP A 184 -20.87 1.49 18.04
C ASP A 184 -21.48 0.08 17.92
N HIS A 185 -20.66 -0.95 17.68
CA HIS A 185 -21.16 -2.32 17.60
C HIS A 185 -21.24 -2.95 19.00
N GLY A 186 -22.46 -2.98 19.54
CA GLY A 186 -22.88 -3.70 20.73
C GLY A 186 -22.81 -5.22 20.62
N SER A 187 -21.66 -5.81 20.28
CA SER A 187 -21.44 -7.25 20.41
C SER A 187 -20.02 -7.55 20.87
N HIS A 188 -19.88 -7.82 22.17
CA HIS A 188 -18.97 -8.78 22.81
C HIS A 188 -17.48 -8.87 22.45
N SER A 189 -16.92 -8.04 21.57
CA SER A 189 -15.46 -7.89 21.45
C SER A 189 -14.97 -6.91 22.50
N LYS A 190 -15.14 -7.29 23.78
CA LYS A 190 -14.46 -6.64 24.89
C LYS A 190 -12.97 -6.61 24.56
N ARG A 191 -12.46 -5.39 24.35
CA ARG A 191 -11.04 -5.10 24.17
C ARG A 191 -10.35 -5.21 25.52
N ASP A 192 -9.98 -6.42 25.92
CA ASP A 192 -8.83 -6.55 26.81
C ASP A 192 -7.58 -6.27 25.95
N GLY A 193 -7.11 -5.00 25.94
CA GLY A 193 -5.73 -4.66 25.56
C GLY A 193 -5.41 -4.25 24.10
N LYS A 194 -6.34 -4.21 23.14
CA LYS A 194 -5.99 -3.97 21.72
C LYS A 194 -5.43 -2.55 21.42
N LYS A 195 -4.24 -2.55 20.82
CA LYS A 195 -3.21 -1.49 20.70
C LYS A 195 -3.47 -0.45 19.59
N SER A 196 -3.04 0.79 19.83
CA SER A 196 -3.11 1.90 18.86
C SER A 196 -1.89 1.96 17.94
N CYS A 197 -2.01 2.56 16.74
CA CYS A 197 -0.86 2.91 15.89
C CYS A 197 0.21 3.73 16.64
N MET A 198 -0.22 4.53 17.61
CA MET A 198 0.65 5.31 18.48
C MET A 198 1.63 4.42 19.27
N ASN A 199 1.25 3.19 19.63
CA ASN A 199 2.17 2.24 20.25
C ASN A 199 3.28 1.79 19.28
N ASN A 200 2.97 1.63 18.00
CA ASN A 200 3.96 1.33 16.96
C ASN A 200 4.98 2.47 16.78
N HIS A 201 4.62 3.68 17.20
CA HIS A 201 5.43 4.88 17.01
C HIS A 201 6.13 5.35 18.28
N GLY A 202 5.96 4.63 19.40
CA GLY A 202 6.50 5.01 20.71
C GLY A 202 5.77 6.20 21.36
N GLY A 203 4.49 6.41 21.04
CA GLY A 203 3.64 7.43 21.65
C GLY A 203 2.99 8.40 20.66
N PRO A 204 3.73 9.05 19.74
CA PRO A 204 3.16 9.98 18.77
C PRO A 204 2.23 9.31 17.76
N ASN A 205 1.27 10.05 17.20
CA ASN A 205 0.47 9.56 16.08
C ASN A 205 1.24 9.65 14.74
N CYS A 206 0.67 9.07 13.68
CA CYS A 206 1.28 9.13 12.34
C CYS A 206 1.58 10.57 11.87
N SER A 207 0.72 11.53 12.25
CA SER A 207 0.85 12.93 11.87
C SER A 207 2.17 13.51 12.38
N ASP A 208 2.41 13.41 13.68
CA ASP A 208 3.62 13.92 14.30
C ASP A 208 4.83 13.07 13.93
N LYS A 209 4.64 11.75 13.84
CA LYS A 209 5.74 10.81 13.61
C LYS A 209 6.35 10.93 12.23
N PHE A 210 5.52 11.18 11.22
CA PHE A 210 5.96 11.22 9.81
C PHE A 210 5.79 12.61 9.18
N ASN A 211 5.54 13.64 10.00
CA ASN A 211 5.30 15.01 9.56
C ASN A 211 4.19 15.07 8.48
N ILE A 212 3.04 14.48 8.80
CA ILE A 212 1.85 14.42 7.96
C ILE A 212 0.77 15.26 8.62
N HIS A 213 0.61 16.50 8.17
CA HIS A 213 -0.35 17.42 8.76
C HIS A 213 -1.35 17.86 7.70
N ASN A 214 -2.35 17.03 7.41
CA ASN A 214 -3.46 17.49 6.59
C ASN A 214 -4.20 18.62 7.32
N ASP A 215 -4.52 19.68 6.58
CA ASP A 215 -5.20 20.86 7.15
C ASP A 215 -6.74 20.74 7.10
N LYS A 216 -7.27 19.55 6.81
CA LYS A 216 -8.72 19.34 6.70
C LYS A 216 -9.41 19.33 8.07
N CYS A 217 -8.91 18.54 9.01
CA CYS A 217 -9.47 18.42 10.34
C CYS A 217 -8.60 19.12 11.39
N LYS A 218 -9.21 19.48 12.53
CA LYS A 218 -8.47 20.08 13.64
C LYS A 218 -7.35 19.13 14.08
N LYS A 219 -6.11 19.63 14.06
CA LYS A 219 -4.92 18.87 14.44
C LYS A 219 -5.06 18.36 15.88
N ARG A 220 -4.76 17.08 16.06
CA ARG A 220 -4.70 16.39 17.35
C ARG A 220 -3.42 15.58 17.39
N HIS A 221 -2.77 15.58 18.54
CA HIS A 221 -1.49 14.91 18.78
C HIS A 221 -1.67 13.70 19.72
N ASP A 222 -2.81 13.66 20.41
CA ASP A 222 -3.15 12.70 21.46
C ASP A 222 -3.93 11.48 20.95
N ILE A 223 -4.31 11.46 19.67
CA ILE A 223 -5.09 10.39 19.06
C ILE A 223 -4.62 10.10 17.63
N CYS A 224 -4.94 8.90 17.14
CA CYS A 224 -4.85 8.58 15.72
C CYS A 224 -5.71 9.57 14.90
N MET A 225 -5.14 10.04 13.78
CA MET A 225 -5.78 10.94 12.82
C MET A 225 -6.20 10.17 11.55
N ASP A 226 -6.74 8.97 11.72
CA ASP A 226 -7.34 8.10 10.69
C ASP A 226 -8.65 8.65 10.10
N TYR A 227 -9.19 9.71 10.69
CA TYR A 227 -10.36 10.44 10.21
C TYR A 227 -10.01 11.76 9.54
N ASN A 228 -8.72 12.09 9.34
CA ASN A 228 -8.30 13.32 8.65
C ASN A 228 -8.30 13.17 7.12
N GLY A 229 -9.19 12.33 6.59
CA GLY A 229 -9.27 11.93 5.18
C GLY A 229 -10.05 12.89 4.30
N TRP A 230 -9.88 12.76 2.99
CA TRP A 230 -10.39 13.72 2.00
C TRP A 230 -11.91 13.86 2.02
N PHE A 231 -12.64 12.81 2.37
CA PHE A 231 -14.10 12.78 2.39
C PHE A 231 -14.68 12.95 3.80
N SER A 232 -13.83 13.03 4.82
CA SER A 232 -14.28 13.06 6.20
C SER A 232 -15.08 14.32 6.53
N ASN A 233 -15.96 14.20 7.51
CA ASN A 233 -16.59 15.32 8.22
C ASN A 233 -15.85 15.68 9.52
N CYS A 234 -14.62 15.20 9.68
CA CYS A 234 -13.76 15.41 10.85
C CYS A 234 -14.31 14.83 12.15
N LYS A 235 -15.13 13.78 12.05
CA LYS A 235 -15.60 12.98 13.18
C LYS A 235 -14.80 11.67 13.26
N LYS A 236 -14.01 11.53 14.32
CA LYS A 236 -13.55 10.21 14.79
C LYS A 236 -14.76 9.38 15.17
N ASN A 237 -14.86 8.10 14.82
CA ASN A 237 -16.12 7.39 15.00
C ASN A 237 -16.96 7.28 13.71
N GLY A 238 -16.47 7.77 12.57
CA GLY A 238 -17.21 8.02 11.33
C GLY A 238 -17.05 6.95 10.24
N SER A 239 -17.66 7.19 9.08
CA SER A 239 -17.67 6.20 7.98
C SER A 239 -16.25 5.82 7.56
N THR A 240 -16.01 4.51 7.44
CA THR A 240 -14.73 3.92 7.06
C THR A 240 -14.22 4.48 5.74
N TRP A 241 -15.03 4.42 4.68
CA TRP A 241 -14.60 4.88 3.36
C TRP A 241 -14.43 6.40 3.29
N ARG A 242 -15.11 7.16 4.17
CA ARG A 242 -14.98 8.62 4.23
C ARG A 242 -13.78 9.08 5.05
N ASN A 243 -13.48 8.36 6.13
CA ASN A 243 -12.47 8.73 7.11
C ASN A 243 -11.07 8.33 6.68
N PHE A 244 -10.88 7.07 6.32
CA PHE A 244 -9.54 6.52 6.14
C PHE A 244 -8.83 7.04 4.88
N PRO A 245 -9.41 6.98 3.66
CA PRO A 245 -8.75 7.49 2.46
C PRO A 245 -8.34 8.96 2.56
N GLY A 246 -7.07 9.22 2.33
CA GLY A 246 -6.44 10.54 2.44
C GLY A 246 -6.05 10.94 3.85
N SER A 247 -6.39 10.16 4.89
CA SER A 247 -6.08 10.48 6.29
C SER A 247 -4.58 10.50 6.56
N ASP A 248 -4.16 10.99 7.73
CA ASP A 248 -2.75 10.99 8.08
C ASP A 248 -2.21 9.55 8.21
N CYS A 249 -3.07 8.62 8.67
CA CYS A 249 -2.76 7.20 8.76
C CYS A 249 -2.65 6.55 7.36
N ASP A 250 -3.57 6.87 6.45
CA ASP A 250 -3.51 6.43 5.06
C ASP A 250 -2.24 6.93 4.36
N LYS A 251 -1.88 8.21 4.55
CA LYS A 251 -0.65 8.75 3.99
C LYS A 251 0.60 8.08 4.55
N ALA A 252 0.62 7.71 5.83
CA ALA A 252 1.71 6.95 6.41
C ALA A 252 1.78 5.53 5.81
N LEU A 253 0.63 4.88 5.63
CA LEU A 253 0.52 3.57 4.97
C LEU A 253 1.01 3.64 3.52
N GLY A 254 0.52 4.60 2.72
CA GLY A 254 0.90 4.83 1.34
C GLY A 254 2.40 5.14 1.14
N ARG A 255 3.07 5.61 2.20
CA ARG A 255 4.54 5.79 2.25
C ARG A 255 5.29 4.53 2.74
N GLY A 256 4.61 3.41 2.94
CA GLY A 256 5.20 2.17 3.43
C GLY A 256 5.58 2.18 4.92
N LYS A 257 5.09 3.12 5.73
CA LYS A 257 5.52 3.25 7.13
C LYS A 257 4.76 2.32 8.09
N CYS A 258 3.57 1.87 7.71
CA CYS A 258 2.65 1.15 8.61
C CYS A 258 2.24 -0.23 8.09
N TRP A 259 2.91 -0.79 7.07
CA TRP A 259 2.49 -2.05 6.46
C TRP A 259 2.62 -3.27 7.40
N ASN A 260 3.52 -3.22 8.39
CA ASN A 260 3.73 -4.26 9.39
C ASN A 260 2.67 -4.27 10.51
N GLU A 261 1.76 -3.28 10.53
CA GLU A 261 0.59 -3.24 11.41
C GLU A 261 -0.50 -4.17 10.85
N VAL A 262 -0.34 -5.48 11.04
CA VAL A 262 -1.38 -6.46 10.75
C VAL A 262 -2.30 -6.49 11.98
N MET A 263 -3.59 -6.17 11.80
CA MET A 263 -4.59 -6.07 12.87
C MET A 263 -5.70 -7.10 12.69
#